data_AF-A0A9N9N6Y8-F1
#
_entry.id   AF-A0A9N9N6Y8-F1
#
_cell.length_a   1.000
_cell.length_b   1.000
_cell.length_c   1.000
_cell.angle_alpha   90.00
_cell.angle_beta   90.00
_cell.angle_gamma   90.00
#
_symmetry.space_group_name_H-M   'P 1'
#
loop_
_entity.id
_entity.type
_entity.pdbx_description
1 polymer ?
#
loop_
_entity_poly.entity_id
_entity_poly.type
_entity_poly.pdbx_seq_one_letter_code
_entity_poly.pdbx_strand_id
1 'polypeptide(L)'
;MNKKPEQPRKKRMHLTIKSKQEICQRKQTNPTFTIDQLSEKYGCERSTVSKILKTKDEWLSMQLTEHEAKKMTNRPAKFIQLETAL
;
A
#
# COMPACT_ATOMS: atom_id res chain seq x y z
N MET A 1 31.16 -22.07 -5.38
CA MET A 1 29.94 -21.56 -6.08
C MET A 1 28.87 -21.26 -5.04
N ASN A 2 28.69 -20.00 -4.63
CA ASN A 2 27.67 -19.64 -3.65
C ASN A 2 26.30 -19.59 -4.32
N LYS A 3 25.51 -20.66 -4.18
CA LYS A 3 24.10 -20.68 -4.59
C LYS A 3 23.34 -19.72 -3.68
N LYS A 4 22.92 -18.58 -4.23
CA LYS A 4 21.97 -17.66 -3.58
C LYS A 4 20.64 -18.44 -3.44
N PRO A 5 20.07 -18.60 -2.24
CA PRO A 5 18.82 -19.34 -2.09
C PRO A 5 17.73 -18.63 -2.90
N GLU A 6 17.09 -19.37 -3.81
CA GLU A 6 15.98 -18.91 -4.60
C GLU A 6 14.79 -18.71 -3.66
N GLN A 7 14.61 -17.47 -3.20
CA GLN A 7 13.51 -17.11 -2.32
C GLN A 7 12.20 -17.28 -3.12
N PRO A 8 11.18 -17.99 -2.57
CA PRO A 8 9.90 -18.12 -3.24
C PRO A 8 9.31 -16.73 -3.52
N ARG A 9 8.75 -16.53 -4.72
CA ARG A 9 8.17 -15.26 -5.13
C ARG A 9 7.05 -14.88 -4.16
N LYS A 10 7.30 -13.90 -3.29
CA LYS A 10 6.31 -13.39 -2.34
C LYS A 10 5.07 -12.94 -3.12
N LYS A 11 3.90 -13.47 -2.74
CA LYS A 11 2.62 -13.05 -3.32
C LYS A 11 2.47 -11.53 -3.10
N ARG A 12 2.07 -10.81 -4.15
CA ARG A 12 1.80 -9.37 -4.04
C ARG A 12 0.63 -9.19 -3.08
N MET A 13 0.86 -8.45 -2.00
CA MET A 13 -0.22 -8.05 -1.11
C MET A 13 -1.01 -6.90 -1.69
N HIS A 14 -2.33 -7.02 -1.59
CA HIS A 14 -3.27 -5.98 -1.95
C HIS A 14 -3.65 -5.19 -0.70
N LEU A 15 -3.00 -4.04 -0.50
CA LEU A 15 -3.41 -3.08 0.53
C LEU A 15 -4.43 -2.11 -0.06
N THR A 16 -5.62 -2.04 0.54
CA THR A 16 -6.64 -1.06 0.21
C THR A 16 -6.19 0.35 0.58
N ILE A 17 -6.81 1.36 -0.02
CA ILE A 17 -6.47 2.76 0.28
C ILE A 17 -6.71 3.05 1.77
N LYS A 18 -7.83 2.56 2.34
CA LYS A 18 -8.12 2.66 3.78
C LYS A 18 -6.99 2.13 4.66
N SER A 19 -6.43 0.95 4.35
CA SER A 19 -5.31 0.39 5.13
C SER A 19 -4.06 1.27 5.06
N LYS A 20 -3.77 1.88 3.90
CA LYS A 20 -2.62 2.79 3.76
C LYS A 20 -2.80 4.07 4.57
N GLN A 21 -4.00 4.63 4.58
CA GLN A 21 -4.35 5.77 5.41
C GLN A 21 -4.23 5.43 6.90
N GLU A 22 -4.73 4.27 7.32
CA GLU A 22 -4.65 3.83 8.71
C GLU A 22 -3.19 3.66 9.17
N ILE A 23 -2.31 3.13 8.31
CA ILE A 23 -0.87 3.06 8.58
C ILE A 23 -0.28 4.46 8.81
N CYS A 24 -0.64 5.44 7.97
CA CYS A 24 -0.17 6.82 8.09
C CYS A 24 -0.70 7.49 9.36
N GLN A 25 -1.99 7.35 9.66
CA GLN A 25 -2.62 7.88 10.87
C GLN A 25 -2.03 7.26 12.15
N ARG A 26 -1.79 5.95 12.16
CA ARG A 26 -1.16 5.29 13.32
C ARG A 26 0.26 5.79 13.56
N LYS A 27 1.04 5.98 12.50
CA LYS A 27 2.40 6.53 12.63
C LYS A 27 2.39 8.00 13.05
N GLN A 28 1.39 8.78 12.65
CA GLN A 28 1.22 10.18 13.04
C GLN A 28 0.78 10.33 14.50
N THR A 29 -0.19 9.53 14.94
CA THR A 29 -0.67 9.51 16.34
C THR A 29 0.34 8.93 17.30
N ASN A 30 1.16 7.97 16.85
CA ASN A 30 2.11 7.26 17.68
C ASN A 30 3.45 7.14 16.92
N PRO A 31 4.31 8.16 16.98
CA PRO A 31 5.59 8.18 16.27
C PRO A 31 6.57 7.10 16.77
N THR A 32 6.33 6.52 17.94
CA THR A 32 7.10 5.42 18.53
C THR A 32 6.88 4.07 17.83
N PHE A 33 5.78 3.87 17.08
CA PHE A 33 5.57 2.61 16.35
C PHE A 33 6.66 2.41 15.32
N THR A 34 7.36 1.29 15.40
CA THR A 34 8.38 0.93 14.42
C THR A 34 7.72 0.46 13.12
N ILE A 35 8.46 0.57 12.02
CA ILE A 35 8.05 0.04 10.72
C ILE A 35 7.82 -1.47 10.80
N ASP A 36 8.59 -2.16 11.64
CA ASP A 36 8.48 -3.60 11.89
C ASP A 36 7.15 -3.97 12.56
N GLN A 37 6.74 -3.21 13.57
CA GLN A 37 5.45 -3.39 14.24
C GLN A 37 4.26 -3.13 13.29
N LEU A 38 4.37 -2.11 12.42
CA LEU A 38 3.36 -1.84 11.39
C LEU A 38 3.36 -2.95 10.32
N SER A 39 4.53 -3.44 9.93
CA SER A 39 4.70 -4.53 8.98
C SER A 39 4.00 -5.80 9.47
N GLU A 40 4.22 -6.17 10.73
CA GLU A 40 3.59 -7.34 11.36
C GLU A 40 2.07 -7.17 11.49
N LYS A 41 1.62 -6.02 12.02
CA LYS A 41 0.19 -5.76 12.24
C LYS A 41 -0.64 -5.77 10.96
N TYR A 42 -0.11 -5.25 9.87
CA TYR A 42 -0.80 -5.21 8.57
C TYR A 42 -0.38 -6.36 7.65
N GLY A 43 0.47 -7.28 8.12
CA GLY A 43 1.01 -8.41 7.36
C GLY A 43 1.88 -8.03 6.16
N CYS A 44 2.26 -6.77 6.00
CA CYS A 44 2.96 -6.26 4.82
C CYS A 44 4.46 -6.17 5.03
N GLU A 45 5.26 -6.07 3.96
CA GLU A 45 6.71 -5.97 4.10
C GLU A 45 7.13 -4.59 4.63
N ARG A 46 8.21 -4.50 5.41
CA ARG A 46 8.80 -3.21 5.83
C ARG A 46 8.99 -2.24 4.68
N SER A 47 9.46 -2.73 3.52
CA SER A 47 9.63 -1.93 2.30
C SER A 47 8.32 -1.30 1.85
N THR A 48 7.20 -2.02 1.97
CA THR A 48 5.86 -1.54 1.66
C THR A 48 5.42 -0.45 2.63
N VAL A 49 5.58 -0.68 3.94
CA VAL A 49 5.27 0.33 4.97
C VAL A 49 6.09 1.60 4.75
N SER A 50 7.40 1.46 4.54
CA SER A 50 8.28 2.61 4.27
C SER A 50 7.82 3.40 3.06
N LYS A 51 7.44 2.70 1.97
CA LYS A 51 6.94 3.36 0.75
C LYS A 51 5.62 4.10 1.00
N ILE A 52 4.70 3.53 1.77
CA ILE A 52 3.45 4.18 2.18
C ILE A 52 3.76 5.45 2.97
N LEU A 53 4.64 5.36 3.99
CA LEU A 53 5.00 6.48 4.84
C LEU A 53 5.73 7.62 4.11
N LYS A 54 6.48 7.32 3.03
CA LYS A 54 7.08 8.35 2.16
C LYS A 54 6.03 9.19 1.45
N THR A 55 4.94 8.57 1.04
CA THR A 55 3.79 9.20 0.36
C THR A 55 2.65 9.53 1.34
N LYS A 56 2.94 9.66 2.64
CA LYS A 56 1.92 9.81 3.70
C LYS A 56 1.02 11.02 3.48
N ASP A 57 1.57 12.13 3.00
CA ASP A 57 0.83 13.37 2.78
C ASP A 57 -0.24 13.19 1.68
N GLU A 58 0.09 12.43 0.63
CA GLU A 58 -0.89 12.05 -0.40
C GLU A 58 -1.99 11.16 0.18
N TRP A 59 -1.63 10.16 1.01
CA TRP A 59 -2.63 9.29 1.65
C TRP A 59 -3.53 10.05 2.62
N LEU A 60 -2.98 10.96 3.42
CA LEU A 60 -3.74 11.74 4.40
C LEU A 60 -4.60 12.83 3.72
N SER A 61 -4.14 13.39 2.61
CA SER A 61 -4.88 14.41 1.85
C SER A 61 -5.97 13.82 0.93
N MET A 62 -5.95 12.51 0.64
CA MET A 62 -6.99 11.86 -0.15
C MET A 62 -8.31 11.83 0.62
N GLN A 63 -9.25 12.70 0.24
CA GLN A 63 -10.65 12.60 0.67
C GLN A 63 -11.32 11.48 -0.13
N LEU A 64 -11.34 10.29 0.45
CA LEU A 64 -11.98 9.12 -0.17
C LEU A 64 -13.46 9.14 0.14
N THR A 65 -14.30 9.01 -0.89
CA THR A 65 -15.66 8.52 -0.70
C THR A 65 -15.60 7.05 -0.24
N GLU A 66 -16.64 6.57 0.44
CA GLU A 66 -16.65 5.21 1.00
C GLU A 66 -16.37 4.12 -0.07
N HIS A 67 -16.77 4.37 -1.31
CA HIS A 67 -16.50 3.54 -2.47
C HIS A 67 -15.01 3.51 -2.86
N GLU A 68 -14.35 4.67 -2.88
CA GLU A 68 -12.91 4.78 -3.17
C GLU A 68 -12.05 4.17 -2.05
N ALA A 69 -12.50 4.25 -0.79
CA ALA A 69 -11.78 3.67 0.35
C ALA A 69 -11.65 2.14 0.26
N LYS A 70 -12.64 1.46 -0.34
CA LYS A 70 -12.63 0.01 -0.58
C LYS A 70 -11.79 -0.38 -1.79
N LYS A 71 -11.44 0.56 -2.68
CA LYS A 71 -10.60 0.26 -3.85
C LYS A 71 -9.19 -0.17 -3.42
N MET A 72 -8.66 -1.14 -4.15
CA MET A 72 -7.30 -1.65 -3.96
C MET A 72 -6.24 -0.75 -4.62
N THR A 73 -6.60 -0.08 -5.73
CA THR A 73 -5.67 0.80 -6.46
C THR A 73 -6.42 1.90 -7.22
N ASN A 74 -5.89 3.13 -7.16
CA ASN A 74 -6.28 4.24 -8.04
C ASN A 74 -5.53 4.20 -9.38
N ARG A 75 -5.31 2.99 -9.94
CA ARG A 75 -4.64 2.87 -11.24
C ARG A 75 -5.69 3.03 -12.33
N PRO A 76 -5.61 4.06 -13.19
CA PRO A 76 -6.41 4.07 -14.40
C PRO A 76 -6.08 2.82 -15.23
N ALA A 77 -7.06 2.30 -15.94
CA ALA A 77 -6.85 1.19 -16.86
C ALA A 77 -5.75 1.54 -17.86
N LYS A 78 -4.85 0.59 -18.14
CA LYS A 78 -3.69 0.83 -19.01
C LYS A 78 -4.09 1.10 -20.49
N PHE A 79 -5.34 0.78 -20.86
CA PHE A 79 -5.86 0.89 -22.22
C PHE A 79 -7.31 1.42 -22.22
N ILE A 80 -7.52 2.64 -21.73
CA ILE A 80 -8.84 3.32 -21.75
C ILE A 80 -9.41 3.38 -23.18
N GLN A 81 -8.54 3.53 -24.17
CA GLN A 81 -8.91 3.71 -25.58
C GLN A 81 -9.55 2.48 -26.25
N LEU A 82 -9.43 1.27 -25.67
CA LEU A 82 -10.03 0.06 -26.26
C LEU A 82 -11.51 -0.11 -25.86
N GLU A 83 -11.95 0.51 -24.76
CA GLU A 83 -13.34 0.37 -24.28
C GLU A 83 -14.31 1.30 -25.02
N THR A 84 -13.81 2.30 -25.74
CA THR A 84 -14.62 3.31 -26.45
C THR A 84 -14.93 2.96 -27.90
N ALA A 85 -14.45 1.81 -28.39
CA ALA A 85 -14.53 1.42 -29.81
C ALA A 85 -15.59 0.33 -30.10
N LEU A 86 -16.59 0.14 -29.23
CA LEU A 86 -17.68 -0.82 -29.42
C LEU A 86 -19.01 -0.11 -29.68
#